data_AF-A0A034WKY5-F1
#
_entry.id   AF-A0A034WKY5-F1
#
_cell.length_a   1.000
_cell.length_b   1.000
_cell.length_c   1.000
_cell.angle_alpha   90.00
_cell.angle_beta   90.00
_cell.angle_gamma   90.00
#
_symmetry.space_group_name_H-M   'P 1'
#
loop_
_entity.id
_entity.type
_entity.pdbx_description
1 polymer ?
#
loop_
_entity_poly.entity_id
_entity_poly.type
_entity_poly.pdbx_seq_one_letter_code
_entity_poly.pdbx_strand_id
1 'polypeptide(L)'
;MSNSHLFLKSGFPRAPLQNGIGRYVCQLQRVTLKFCKNNGSSRGMREFIENHLVDFAKENPGVVVYVKPRRHRGPVLVGEYLNGDREWLNCRNANKDDISKWLQLLKTQNGSSSSLRLRKMWHTDVPSIQGPWTPFTLRAPEANVATYPNADASRPLDVEQSATDKLIELFKQQRLADKNKSTDEVLEEKRAE
;
A
#
# COMPACT_ATOMS: atom_id res chain seq x y z
N MET A 1 -0.59 -23.58 1.99
CA MET A 1 -2.03 -23.28 1.81
C MET A 1 -2.15 -22.03 0.96
N SER A 2 -2.81 -22.09 -0.19
CA SER A 2 -3.01 -20.92 -1.05
C SER A 2 -4.02 -19.94 -0.42
N ASN A 3 -3.81 -18.64 -0.63
CA ASN A 3 -4.72 -17.58 -0.19
C ASN A 3 -6.15 -17.71 -0.76
N SER A 4 -6.34 -18.48 -1.84
CA SER A 4 -7.66 -18.77 -2.43
C SER A 4 -8.54 -19.64 -1.53
N HIS A 5 -7.96 -20.42 -0.63
CA HIS A 5 -8.69 -21.38 0.22
C HIS A 5 -8.79 -20.94 1.69
N LEU A 6 -8.25 -19.77 2.02
CA LEU A 6 -8.35 -19.18 3.37
C LEU A 6 -9.53 -18.22 3.41
N PHE A 7 -10.54 -18.53 4.24
CA PHE A 7 -11.67 -17.63 4.53
C PHE A 7 -11.27 -16.50 5.49
N LEU A 8 -10.17 -15.81 5.18
CA LEU A 8 -9.70 -14.63 5.91
C LEU A 8 -10.31 -13.36 5.32
N LYS A 9 -10.66 -12.42 6.19
CA LYS A 9 -11.06 -11.07 5.74
C LYS A 9 -9.88 -10.44 5.02
N SER A 10 -10.11 -9.92 3.81
CA SER A 10 -9.08 -9.21 3.06
C SER A 10 -9.16 -7.71 3.34
N GLY A 11 -8.02 -7.05 3.53
CA GLY A 11 -7.98 -5.60 3.76
C GLY A 11 -6.64 -4.96 3.40
N PHE A 12 -6.45 -3.74 3.90
CA PHE A 12 -5.24 -2.94 3.74
C PHE A 12 -4.74 -2.52 5.14
N PRO A 13 -3.46 -2.17 5.30
CA PRO A 13 -2.94 -1.72 6.58
C PRO A 13 -3.61 -0.38 6.91
N ARG A 14 -4.37 -0.33 8.01
CA ARG A 14 -5.05 0.88 8.49
C ARG A 14 -4.81 1.05 9.98
N ALA A 15 -4.55 2.30 10.39
CA ALA A 15 -4.48 2.66 11.80
C ALA A 15 -5.90 2.76 12.37
N PRO A 16 -6.20 2.14 13.52
CA PRO A 16 -7.50 2.27 14.17
C PRO A 16 -7.69 3.72 14.62
N LEU A 17 -8.88 4.28 14.37
CA LEU A 17 -9.23 5.66 14.72
C LEU A 17 -8.18 6.71 14.29
N GLN A 18 -7.43 6.44 13.22
CA GLN A 18 -6.37 7.32 12.70
C GLN A 18 -5.28 7.66 13.74
N ASN A 19 -4.95 6.72 14.62
CA ASN A 19 -3.77 6.83 15.47
C ASN A 19 -2.52 7.16 14.65
N GLY A 20 -1.86 8.27 14.97
CA GLY A 20 -0.70 8.79 14.25
C GLY A 20 -0.92 10.17 13.61
N ILE A 21 -2.17 10.61 13.42
CA ILE A 21 -2.48 11.98 12.99
C ILE A 21 -2.58 12.92 14.20
N GLY A 22 -3.31 12.49 15.24
CA GLY A 22 -3.46 13.21 16.50
C GLY A 22 -2.63 12.60 17.62
N ARG A 23 -3.23 12.46 18.81
CA ARG A 23 -2.59 11.77 19.94
C ARG A 23 -2.63 10.25 19.76
N TYR A 24 -1.58 9.57 20.19
CA TYR A 24 -1.56 8.11 20.29
C TYR A 24 -2.42 7.64 21.47
N VAL A 25 -3.24 6.61 21.23
CA VAL A 25 -3.99 5.90 22.28
C VAL A 25 -3.69 4.41 22.19
N CYS A 26 -3.28 3.80 23.31
CA CYS A 26 -3.05 2.36 23.37
C CYS A 26 -4.34 1.60 23.06
N GLN A 27 -4.25 0.60 22.17
CA GLN A 27 -5.44 -0.13 21.72
C GLN A 27 -5.84 -1.26 22.65
N LEU A 28 -4.88 -1.80 23.41
CA LEU A 28 -5.12 -2.84 24.40
C LEU A 28 -5.83 -2.22 25.62
N GLN A 29 -7.03 -2.70 25.95
CA GLN A 29 -7.78 -2.24 27.11
C GLN A 29 -7.55 -3.13 28.33
N ARG A 30 -7.74 -4.45 28.14
CA ARG A 30 -7.74 -5.42 29.22
C ARG A 30 -6.85 -6.59 28.87
N VAL A 31 -6.09 -7.05 29.84
CA VAL A 31 -5.32 -8.29 29.76
C VAL A 31 -5.78 -9.23 30.85
N THR A 32 -6.19 -10.45 30.50
CA THR A 32 -6.54 -11.49 31.47
C THR A 32 -5.50 -12.60 31.45
N LEU A 33 -4.77 -12.74 32.55
CA LEU A 33 -3.83 -13.82 32.83
C LEU A 33 -4.57 -14.99 33.43
N LYS A 34 -4.79 -16.06 32.66
CA LYS A 34 -5.39 -17.31 33.12
C LYS A 34 -4.28 -18.31 33.39
N PHE A 35 -4.23 -18.90 34.58
CA PHE A 35 -3.19 -19.87 34.95
C PHE A 35 -3.66 -20.87 35.99
N CYS A 36 -2.98 -22.01 36.11
CA CYS A 36 -3.22 -22.96 37.20
C CYS A 36 -2.19 -22.79 38.32
N LYS A 37 -2.64 -22.90 39.57
CA LYS A 37 -1.78 -22.77 40.76
C LYS A 37 -0.77 -23.91 40.90
N ASN A 38 -1.20 -25.14 40.59
CA ASN A 38 -0.42 -26.35 40.90
C ASN A 38 0.23 -26.97 39.66
N ASN A 39 -0.31 -26.73 38.47
CA ASN A 39 0.20 -27.38 37.26
C ASN A 39 1.56 -26.80 36.85
N GLY A 40 2.52 -27.68 36.54
CA GLY A 40 3.87 -27.31 36.10
C GLY A 40 3.85 -26.48 34.82
N SER A 41 2.87 -26.71 33.94
CA SER A 41 2.81 -25.96 32.68
C SER A 41 2.50 -24.46 32.81
N SER A 42 2.04 -24.03 33.99
CA SER A 42 1.76 -22.63 34.33
C SER A 42 2.87 -22.00 35.17
N ARG A 43 4.03 -22.66 35.34
CA ARG A 43 5.13 -22.18 36.17
C ARG A 43 5.62 -20.79 35.76
N GLY A 44 5.99 -20.58 34.49
CA GLY A 44 6.49 -19.28 34.04
C GLY A 44 5.46 -18.15 34.17
N MET A 45 4.16 -18.45 34.04
CA MET A 45 3.09 -17.47 34.27
C MET A 45 2.98 -17.08 35.74
N ARG A 46 3.21 -18.00 36.68
CA ARG A 46 3.26 -17.68 38.12
C ARG A 46 4.48 -16.83 38.44
N GLU A 47 5.64 -17.20 37.94
CA GLU A 47 6.88 -16.44 38.12
C GLU A 47 6.77 -15.02 37.53
N PHE A 48 6.09 -14.85 36.40
CA PHE A 48 5.78 -13.52 35.84
C PHE A 48 4.83 -12.73 36.75
N ILE A 49 3.78 -13.35 37.27
CA ILE A 49 2.81 -12.73 38.17
C ILE A 49 3.49 -12.24 39.46
N GLU A 50 4.41 -13.02 40.01
CA GLU A 50 5.12 -12.72 41.25
C GLU A 50 6.16 -11.58 41.07
N ASN A 51 6.90 -11.56 39.95
CA ASN A 51 8.05 -10.67 39.81
C ASN A 51 7.83 -9.45 38.92
N HIS A 52 7.01 -9.52 37.87
CA HIS A 52 6.97 -8.51 36.80
C HIS A 52 5.60 -7.87 36.56
N LEU A 53 4.53 -8.45 37.11
CA LEU A 53 3.16 -8.00 36.87
C LEU A 53 2.91 -6.57 37.35
N VAL A 54 3.38 -6.26 38.56
CA VAL A 54 3.15 -4.96 39.20
C VAL A 54 3.88 -3.85 38.43
N ASP A 55 5.11 -4.11 37.99
CA ASP A 55 5.89 -3.16 37.22
C ASP A 55 5.24 -2.91 35.86
N PHE A 56 4.79 -3.96 35.18
CA PHE A 56 4.03 -3.83 33.93
C PHE A 56 2.78 -2.96 34.10
N ALA A 57 2.03 -3.13 35.19
CA ALA A 57 0.82 -2.34 35.46
C ALA A 57 1.15 -0.86 35.76
N LYS A 58 2.26 -0.59 36.45
CA LYS A 58 2.73 0.78 36.73
C LYS A 58 3.20 1.49 35.45
N GLU A 59 3.92 0.80 34.59
CA GLU A 59 4.37 1.34 33.30
C GLU A 59 3.21 1.60 32.33
N ASN A 60 2.11 0.85 32.46
CA ASN A 60 0.98 0.87 31.53
C ASN A 60 -0.35 1.14 32.25
N PRO A 61 -0.55 2.35 32.81
CA PRO A 61 -1.74 2.66 33.60
C PRO A 61 -3.04 2.63 32.80
N GLY A 62 -2.97 2.72 31.46
CA GLY A 62 -4.13 2.61 30.57
C GLY A 62 -4.62 1.17 30.33
N VAL A 63 -3.86 0.15 30.75
CA VAL A 63 -4.18 -1.26 30.55
C VAL A 63 -4.62 -1.88 31.87
N VAL A 64 -5.83 -2.43 31.92
CA VAL A 64 -6.33 -3.13 33.11
C VAL A 64 -5.90 -4.59 33.08
N VAL A 65 -5.27 -5.05 34.14
CA VAL A 65 -4.76 -6.43 34.23
C VAL A 65 -5.60 -7.26 35.21
N TYR A 66 -6.16 -8.36 34.72
CA TYR A 66 -6.92 -9.33 35.49
C TYR A 66 -6.14 -10.62 35.66
N VAL A 67 -6.16 -11.15 36.87
CA VAL A 67 -5.51 -12.42 37.20
C VAL A 67 -6.58 -13.44 37.57
N LYS A 68 -6.73 -14.48 36.75
CA LYS A 68 -7.77 -15.51 36.90
C LYS A 68 -7.17 -16.90 37.10
N PRO A 69 -7.07 -17.41 38.34
CA PRO A 69 -6.64 -18.78 38.58
C PRO A 69 -7.70 -19.77 38.06
N ARG A 70 -7.27 -20.83 37.38
CA ARG A 70 -8.09 -21.92 36.84
C ARG A 70 -7.48 -23.27 37.20
N ARG A 71 -8.26 -24.14 37.84
CA ARG A 71 -7.80 -25.51 38.16
C ARG A 71 -7.72 -26.36 36.89
N HIS A 72 -6.68 -27.19 36.78
CA HIS A 72 -6.47 -28.18 35.72
C HIS A 72 -6.59 -27.65 34.27
N ARG A 73 -6.16 -26.40 34.04
CA ARG A 73 -6.16 -25.77 32.71
C ARG A 73 -4.79 -25.15 32.43
N GLY A 74 -4.39 -25.16 31.16
CA GLY A 74 -3.15 -24.52 30.72
C GLY A 74 -3.20 -23.00 30.89
N PRO A 75 -2.02 -22.34 30.95
CA PRO A 75 -1.96 -20.89 31.03
C PRO A 75 -2.35 -20.26 29.69
N VAL A 76 -3.15 -19.21 29.74
CA VAL A 76 -3.63 -18.49 28.57
C VAL A 76 -3.63 -16.99 28.87
N LEU A 77 -3.07 -16.23 27.96
CA LEU A 77 -3.10 -14.78 27.95
C LEU A 77 -4.22 -14.32 27.02
N VAL A 78 -5.10 -13.45 27.51
CA VAL A 78 -6.20 -12.89 26.71
C VAL A 78 -6.09 -11.38 26.67
N GLY A 79 -5.86 -10.82 25.49
CA GLY A 79 -5.88 -9.38 25.25
C GLY A 79 -7.22 -8.96 24.66
N GLU A 80 -7.83 -7.91 25.19
CA GLU A 80 -9.05 -7.30 24.65
C GLU A 80 -8.76 -5.89 24.18
N TYR A 81 -9.15 -5.57 22.95
CA TYR A 81 -8.85 -4.32 22.26
C TYR A 81 -10.04 -3.35 22.26
N LEU A 82 -9.78 -2.08 21.98
CA LEU A 82 -10.80 -1.01 21.88
C LEU A 82 -11.91 -1.31 20.86
N ASN A 83 -11.59 -2.03 19.79
CA ASN A 83 -12.55 -2.42 18.75
C ASN A 83 -13.46 -3.59 19.18
N GLY A 84 -13.25 -4.17 20.36
CA GLY A 84 -13.97 -5.33 20.88
C GLY A 84 -13.35 -6.67 20.53
N ASP A 85 -12.31 -6.70 19.71
CA ASP A 85 -11.60 -7.93 19.35
C ASP A 85 -10.85 -8.50 20.56
N ARG A 86 -10.70 -9.83 20.55
CA ARG A 86 -10.00 -10.58 21.59
C ARG A 86 -8.97 -11.50 20.99
N GLU A 87 -7.76 -11.44 21.53
CA GLU A 87 -6.68 -12.32 21.14
C GLU A 87 -6.34 -13.30 22.25
N TRP A 88 -6.18 -14.57 21.87
CA TRP A 88 -5.91 -15.67 22.77
C TRP A 88 -4.52 -16.23 22.47
N LEU A 89 -3.60 -16.07 23.42
CA LEU A 89 -2.25 -16.62 23.31
C LEU A 89 -2.09 -17.75 24.33
N ASN A 90 -1.72 -18.93 23.83
CA ASN A 90 -1.41 -20.07 24.68
C ASN A 90 0.03 -19.93 25.19
N CYS A 91 0.21 -19.92 26.51
CA CYS A 91 1.51 -19.74 27.15
C CYS A 91 2.00 -21.03 27.84
N ARG A 92 1.57 -22.20 27.37
CA ARG A 92 1.92 -23.49 27.98
C ARG A 92 3.45 -23.69 27.97
N ASN A 93 4.03 -23.93 29.14
CA ASN A 93 5.48 -24.10 29.34
C ASN A 93 6.33 -22.90 28.88
N ALA A 94 5.72 -21.72 28.68
CA ALA A 94 6.46 -20.50 28.37
C ALA A 94 7.23 -20.03 29.60
N ASN A 95 8.44 -19.49 29.39
CA ASN A 95 9.19 -18.84 30.45
C ASN A 95 8.61 -17.46 30.78
N LYS A 96 8.95 -16.89 31.94
CA LYS A 96 8.51 -15.53 32.34
C LYS A 96 8.90 -14.47 31.31
N ASP A 97 10.07 -14.60 30.69
CA ASP A 97 10.59 -13.66 29.69
C ASP A 97 9.86 -13.77 28.35
N ASP A 98 9.34 -14.95 28.02
CA ASP A 98 8.51 -15.10 26.83
C ASP A 98 7.13 -14.51 27.07
N ILE A 99 6.60 -14.65 28.29
CA ILE A 99 5.31 -14.05 28.66
C ILE A 99 5.39 -12.52 28.63
N SER A 100 6.50 -11.91 29.06
CA SER A 100 6.71 -10.47 28.94
C SER A 100 6.77 -10.02 27.48
N LYS A 101 7.46 -10.77 26.61
CA LYS A 101 7.45 -10.51 25.15
C LYS A 101 6.06 -10.63 24.55
N TRP A 102 5.27 -11.65 24.93
CA TRP A 102 3.89 -11.81 24.47
C TRP A 102 2.99 -10.66 24.93
N LEU A 103 3.16 -10.18 26.16
CA LEU A 103 2.46 -9.00 26.67
C LEU A 103 2.84 -7.73 25.91
N GLN A 104 4.13 -7.56 25.62
CA GLN A 104 4.62 -6.44 24.82
C GLN A 104 4.03 -6.49 23.41
N LEU A 105 3.96 -7.67 22.79
CA LEU A 105 3.31 -7.87 21.50
C LEU A 105 1.82 -7.51 21.56
N LEU A 106 1.09 -7.97 22.58
CA LEU A 106 -0.33 -7.61 22.76
C LEU A 106 -0.53 -6.09 22.89
N LYS A 107 0.41 -5.40 23.56
CA LYS A 107 0.38 -3.95 23.77
C LYS A 107 0.66 -3.18 22.48
N THR A 108 1.59 -3.64 21.65
CA THR A 108 2.01 -2.92 20.43
C THR A 108 1.04 -3.12 19.27
N GLN A 109 0.31 -4.24 19.23
CA GLN A 109 -0.68 -4.49 18.19
C GLN A 109 -2.04 -3.83 18.49
N ASN A 110 -2.87 -3.75 17.45
CA ASN A 110 -4.22 -3.18 17.49
C ASN A 110 -5.34 -4.25 17.43
N GLY A 111 -4.97 -5.53 17.38
CA GLY A 111 -5.84 -6.67 17.17
C GLY A 111 -5.04 -7.86 16.68
N SER A 112 -5.72 -8.96 16.32
CA SER A 112 -5.06 -10.17 15.84
C SER A 112 -4.45 -9.96 14.45
N SER A 113 -3.12 -9.93 14.39
CA SER A 113 -2.35 -9.72 13.16
C SER A 113 -2.60 -10.80 12.10
N SER A 114 -2.99 -12.01 12.50
CA SER A 114 -3.26 -13.14 11.60
C SER A 114 -4.69 -13.18 11.06
N SER A 115 -5.59 -12.32 11.59
CA SER A 115 -7.00 -12.33 11.22
C SER A 115 -7.29 -11.71 9.85
N LEU A 116 -6.38 -10.89 9.33
CA LEU A 116 -6.57 -10.11 8.12
C LEU A 116 -5.51 -10.41 7.07
N ARG A 117 -5.95 -10.74 5.87
CA ARG A 117 -5.08 -10.85 4.70
C ARG A 117 -4.87 -9.49 4.07
N LEU A 118 -3.65 -8.97 4.11
CA LEU A 118 -3.29 -7.73 3.45
C LEU A 118 -3.25 -7.92 1.92
N ARG A 119 -3.96 -7.07 1.18
CA ARG A 119 -3.93 -7.04 -0.29
C ARG A 119 -2.70 -6.31 -0.80
N LYS A 120 -2.28 -5.25 -0.09
CA LYS A 120 -1.06 -4.47 -0.33
C LYS A 120 -0.45 -4.10 1.02
N MET A 121 0.86 -3.93 1.06
CA MET A 121 1.60 -3.52 2.27
C MET A 121 1.50 -2.02 2.57
N TRP A 122 0.76 -1.26 1.78
CA TRP A 122 0.58 0.17 1.93
C TRP A 122 -0.86 0.57 1.64
N HIS A 123 -1.24 1.74 2.15
CA HIS A 123 -2.56 2.33 2.00
C HIS A 123 -2.42 3.85 1.99
N THR A 124 -3.18 4.51 1.12
CA THR A 124 -3.37 5.96 1.12
C THR A 124 -4.83 6.26 0.83
N ASP A 125 -5.42 7.19 1.57
CA ASP A 125 -6.77 7.70 1.29
C ASP A 125 -6.76 8.65 0.08
N VAL A 126 -5.61 9.29 -0.21
CA VAL A 126 -5.45 10.28 -1.29
C VAL A 126 -4.28 9.85 -2.19
N PRO A 127 -4.51 8.99 -3.19
CA PRO A 127 -3.44 8.46 -4.06
C PRO A 127 -2.93 9.45 -5.10
N SER A 128 -3.70 10.47 -5.49
CA SER A 128 -3.27 11.52 -6.42
C SER A 128 -3.55 12.90 -5.86
N ILE A 129 -2.62 13.82 -6.07
CA ILE A 129 -2.68 15.22 -5.63
C ILE A 129 -3.21 16.12 -6.76
N GLN A 130 -2.67 15.98 -7.97
CA GLN A 130 -3.04 16.80 -9.13
C GLN A 130 -4.25 16.25 -9.91
N GLY A 131 -4.60 14.99 -9.70
CA GLY A 131 -5.62 14.26 -10.44
C GLY A 131 -5.08 12.94 -11.00
N PRO A 132 -5.87 11.86 -11.04
CA PRO A 132 -5.44 10.62 -11.64
C PRO A 132 -5.29 10.78 -13.15
N TRP A 133 -4.37 10.01 -13.74
CA TRP A 133 -4.31 9.88 -15.18
C TRP A 133 -5.64 9.33 -15.70
N THR A 134 -6.14 9.91 -16.79
CA THR A 134 -7.29 9.40 -17.53
C THR A 134 -6.92 9.29 -19.01
N PRO A 135 -7.59 8.42 -19.79
CA PRO A 135 -7.34 8.32 -21.23
C PRO A 135 -7.53 9.62 -22.01
N PHE A 136 -8.22 10.61 -21.42
CA PHE A 136 -8.42 11.95 -22.00
C PHE A 136 -7.40 12.98 -21.53
N THR A 137 -6.50 12.63 -20.60
CA THR A 137 -5.37 13.49 -20.26
C THR A 137 -4.48 13.70 -21.47
N LEU A 138 -4.04 14.94 -21.68
CA LEU A 138 -3.18 15.33 -22.81
C LEU A 138 -3.81 15.10 -24.19
N ARG A 139 -5.14 14.94 -24.28
CA ARG A 139 -5.82 14.92 -25.59
C ARG A 139 -5.78 16.32 -26.19
N ALA A 140 -5.46 16.40 -27.49
CA ALA A 140 -5.44 17.66 -28.22
C ALA A 140 -6.81 18.37 -28.10
N PRO A 141 -6.85 19.69 -27.77
CA PRO A 141 -8.10 20.43 -27.62
C PRO A 141 -8.97 20.40 -28.89
N GLU A 142 -8.34 20.27 -30.05
CA GLU A 142 -8.97 20.17 -31.36
C GLU A 142 -9.99 19.02 -31.45
N ALA A 143 -9.70 17.90 -30.78
CA ALA A 143 -10.58 16.73 -30.77
C ALA A 143 -11.91 16.98 -30.06
N ASN A 144 -12.02 18.04 -29.23
CA ASN A 144 -13.27 18.38 -28.54
C ASN A 144 -14.22 19.22 -29.41
N VAL A 145 -13.68 19.93 -30.40
CA VAL A 145 -14.44 20.82 -31.30
C VAL A 145 -14.82 20.11 -32.60
N ALA A 146 -14.03 19.10 -33.01
CA ALA A 146 -14.24 18.36 -34.25
C ALA A 146 -15.62 17.69 -34.31
N THR A 147 -16.29 17.83 -35.45
CA THR A 147 -17.49 17.06 -35.80
C THR A 147 -17.07 15.74 -36.43
N TYR A 148 -17.62 14.64 -35.94
CA TYR A 148 -17.31 13.30 -36.43
C TYR A 148 -18.40 12.80 -37.38
N PRO A 149 -18.05 12.06 -38.45
CA PRO A 149 -16.72 11.52 -38.78
C PRO A 149 -15.79 12.56 -39.44
N ASN A 150 -14.57 12.69 -38.91
CA ASN A 150 -13.53 13.56 -39.45
C ASN A 150 -12.49 12.74 -40.22
N ALA A 151 -12.32 13.04 -41.52
CA ALA A 151 -11.38 12.35 -42.39
C ALA A 151 -9.92 12.55 -41.94
N ASP A 152 -9.54 13.73 -41.47
CA ASP A 152 -8.17 14.00 -41.02
C ASP A 152 -7.83 13.21 -39.75
N ALA A 153 -8.77 13.11 -38.82
CA ALA A 153 -8.62 12.31 -37.60
C ALA A 153 -8.60 10.79 -37.87
N SER A 154 -9.10 10.35 -39.04
CA SER A 154 -9.10 8.95 -39.46
C SER A 154 -7.80 8.53 -40.15
N ARG A 155 -6.95 9.49 -40.53
CA ARG A 155 -5.66 9.19 -41.16
C ARG A 155 -4.73 8.52 -40.16
N PRO A 156 -4.01 7.45 -40.55
CA PRO A 156 -2.95 6.91 -39.71
C PRO A 156 -1.88 7.97 -39.45
N LEU A 157 -1.29 7.97 -38.25
CA LEU A 157 -0.23 8.92 -37.90
C LEU A 157 1.10 8.59 -38.60
N ASP A 158 1.37 7.30 -38.79
CA ASP A 158 2.62 6.79 -39.36
C ASP A 158 2.44 6.41 -40.84
N VAL A 159 1.96 7.35 -41.67
CA VAL A 159 1.94 7.14 -43.12
C VAL A 159 3.29 7.57 -43.69
N GLU A 160 4.07 6.61 -44.18
CA GLU A 160 5.27 6.93 -44.94
C GLU A 160 4.90 7.71 -46.21
N GLN A 161 5.72 8.71 -46.56
CA GLN A 161 5.54 9.44 -47.81
C GLN A 161 5.65 8.48 -49.01
N SER A 162 4.65 8.51 -49.89
CA SER A 162 4.71 7.77 -51.15
C SER A 162 5.93 8.19 -51.98
N ALA A 163 6.47 7.27 -52.79
CA ALA A 163 7.53 7.59 -53.72
C ALA A 163 7.16 8.76 -54.66
N THR A 164 5.88 8.86 -55.05
CA THR A 164 5.36 9.99 -55.85
C THR A 164 5.40 11.29 -55.07
N ASP A 165 4.99 11.27 -53.81
CA ASP A 165 4.93 12.48 -52.97
C ASP A 165 6.35 13.00 -52.71
N LYS A 166 7.31 12.09 -52.48
CA LYS A 166 8.73 12.41 -52.38
C LYS A 166 9.26 13.08 -53.64
N LEU A 167 8.95 12.55 -54.83
CA LEU A 167 9.38 13.14 -56.10
C LEU A 167 8.76 14.54 -56.32
N ILE A 168 7.48 14.71 -55.96
CA ILE A 168 6.80 16.01 -56.02
C ILE A 168 7.46 17.01 -55.07
N GLU A 169 7.83 16.57 -53.87
CA GLU A 169 8.49 17.39 -52.86
C GLU A 169 9.90 17.80 -53.32
N LEU A 170 10.69 16.86 -53.85
CA LEU A 170 12.00 17.12 -54.46
C LEU A 170 11.90 18.11 -55.63
N PHE A 171 10.91 17.95 -56.52
CA PHE A 171 10.70 18.87 -57.63
C PHE A 171 10.33 20.29 -57.16
N LYS A 172 9.49 20.40 -56.13
CA LYS A 172 9.14 21.70 -55.53
C LYS A 172 10.37 22.36 -54.90
N GLN A 173 11.20 21.59 -54.20
CA GLN A 173 12.46 22.08 -53.62
C GLN A 173 13.42 22.57 -54.70
N GLN A 174 13.58 21.82 -55.80
CA GLN A 174 14.40 22.23 -56.95
C GLN A 174 13.92 23.57 -57.52
N ARG A 175 12.61 23.73 -57.76
CA ARG A 175 12.06 25.00 -58.28
C ARG A 175 12.23 26.19 -57.33
N LEU A 176 12.17 25.95 -56.02
CA LEU A 176 12.45 27.00 -55.03
C LEU A 176 13.92 27.38 -55.04
N ALA A 177 14.83 26.41 -55.17
CA ALA A 177 16.26 26.66 -55.31
C ALA A 177 16.55 27.45 -56.60
N ASP A 178 15.98 27.06 -57.74
CA ASP A 178 16.15 27.75 -59.02
C ASP A 178 15.61 29.18 -59.01
N LYS A 179 14.53 29.43 -58.25
CA LYS A 179 14.00 30.79 -58.04
C LYS A 179 14.87 31.66 -57.14
N ASN A 180 15.59 31.05 -56.21
CA ASN A 180 16.46 31.73 -55.26
C ASN A 180 17.88 31.97 -55.83
N LYS A 181 18.27 31.26 -56.89
CA LYS A 181 19.52 31.51 -57.63
C LYS A 181 19.43 32.82 -58.40
N SER A 182 20.50 33.61 -58.34
CA SER A 182 20.62 34.84 -59.13
C SER A 182 20.79 34.50 -60.62
N THR A 183 20.41 35.42 -61.52
CA THR A 183 20.47 35.20 -62.97
C THR A 183 21.88 34.85 -63.46
N ASP A 184 22.91 35.34 -62.78
CA ASP A 184 24.32 35.10 -63.12
C ASP A 184 24.77 33.68 -62.71
N GLU A 185 24.34 33.18 -61.56
CA GLU A 185 24.63 31.81 -61.10
C GLU A 185 23.98 30.75 -62.00
N VAL A 186 22.76 31.02 -62.50
CA VAL A 186 22.06 30.13 -63.45
C VAL A 186 22.76 30.08 -64.81
N LEU A 187 23.40 31.18 -65.23
CA LEU A 187 24.16 31.25 -66.48
C LEU A 187 25.52 30.55 -66.38
N GLU A 188 26.16 30.55 -65.22
CA GLU A 188 27.43 29.83 -65.01
C GLU A 188 27.24 28.31 -64.97
N GLU A 189 26.20 27.80 -64.28
CA GLU A 189 25.91 26.36 -64.25
C GLU A 189 25.59 25.81 -65.65
N LYS A 190 24.80 26.53 -66.46
CA LYS A 190 24.50 26.15 -67.86
C LYS A 190 25.70 26.20 -68.81
N ARG A 191 26.78 26.88 -68.42
CA ARG A 191 28.04 26.92 -69.19
C ARG A 191 29.01 25.82 -68.76
N ALA A 192 28.80 25.22 -67.59
CA ALA A 192 29.64 24.17 -67.02
C ALA A 192 29.16 22.75 -67.38
N GLU A 193 27.90 22.58 -67.77
CA GLU A 193 27.35 21.36 -68.42
C GLU A 193 27.68 21.30 -69.91
#